data_AF-A0AAQ2C835-F1
#
_entry.id   AF-A0AAQ2C835-F1
#
_cell.length_a   1.000
_cell.length_b   1.000
_cell.length_c   1.000
_cell.angle_alpha   90.00
_cell.angle_beta   90.00
_cell.angle_gamma   90.00
#
_symmetry.space_group_name_H-M   'P 1'
#
loop_
_entity.id
_entity.type
_entity.pdbx_description
1 polymer ?
#
loop_
_entity_poly.entity_id
_entity_poly.type
_entity_poly.pdbx_seq_one_letter_code
_entity_poly.pdbx_strand_id
1 'polypeptide(L)'
;MTRDRAGRRRPSRGLGLGVAVLAVLAVLAALSGCASSPVPAAPGGSDSAGPDRVVRVAAAADLKFALDDIIDLVEKTNPGIRVDATYGSSGTFLTQISNGAPFDVFLSADVSYPQQLVEAGLAEKADLFPYAVGRLVLWVPEGSALDPADGLGILASPGVTAVAIANPEHAPYGKAAVAALQEAGQYDAVSPKLVLGENVAQAAEFVSSGNADAGIVALSLVLSDPLKGVGRWVELPLASYPRLDQGGVVLSAAQDPAAARTVRDTMLGPAGTAILTAYGFTLPGN
;
A
#
# COMPACT_ATOMS: atom_id res chain seq x y z
N MET A 1 -37.97 51.01 11.20
CA MET A 1 -38.74 51.54 12.35
C MET A 1 -40.06 50.77 12.42
N THR A 2 -40.08 49.59 13.08
CA THR A 2 -41.27 48.93 13.68
C THR A 2 -40.83 47.62 14.37
N ARG A 3 -40.93 47.63 15.70
CA ARG A 3 -41.24 46.58 16.70
C ARG A 3 -41.04 45.08 16.32
N ASP A 4 -40.21 44.31 17.01
CA ASP A 4 -40.36 43.76 18.39
C ASP A 4 -41.39 42.61 18.48
N ARG A 5 -40.92 41.36 18.70
CA ARG A 5 -41.42 40.46 19.75
C ARG A 5 -40.65 39.13 19.89
N ALA A 6 -40.39 38.81 21.15
CA ALA A 6 -39.73 37.63 21.67
C ALA A 6 -40.66 36.41 21.88
N GLY A 7 -40.06 35.22 22.01
CA GLY A 7 -40.63 34.03 22.67
C GLY A 7 -39.74 32.79 22.44
N ARG A 8 -38.84 32.38 23.35
CA ARG A 8 -39.02 31.37 24.44
C ARG A 8 -39.59 30.03 23.91
N ARG A 9 -39.04 28.82 24.13
CA ARG A 9 -38.43 28.22 25.35
C ARG A 9 -37.71 26.88 25.01
N ARG A 10 -36.91 26.46 26.00
CA ARG A 10 -35.97 25.33 26.12
C ARG A 10 -36.59 23.91 26.24
N PRO A 11 -35.76 22.83 26.20
CA PRO A 11 -36.17 21.45 25.96
C PRO A 11 -36.60 20.69 27.23
N SER A 12 -37.37 19.62 27.05
CA SER A 12 -37.78 18.68 28.11
C SER A 12 -36.81 17.52 28.27
N ARG A 13 -36.35 17.33 29.50
CA ARG A 13 -35.67 16.13 30.02
C ARG A 13 -36.66 14.97 30.17
N GLY A 14 -36.20 13.74 29.95
CA GLY A 14 -36.87 12.51 30.36
C GLY A 14 -35.85 11.49 30.84
N LEU A 15 -35.81 11.30 32.16
CA LEU A 15 -34.99 10.37 32.93
C LEU A 15 -35.75 9.03 33.03
N GLY A 16 -35.08 7.88 32.89
CA GLY A 16 -35.70 6.57 33.04
C GLY A 16 -34.70 5.47 33.36
N LEU A 17 -34.38 5.34 34.66
CA LEU A 17 -33.61 4.27 35.28
C LEU A 17 -34.52 3.02 35.40
N GLY A 18 -34.03 1.84 35.03
CA GLY A 18 -34.78 0.59 35.16
C GLY A 18 -33.87 -0.64 35.30
N VAL A 19 -33.49 -0.92 36.54
CA VAL A 19 -32.84 -2.17 36.97
C VAL A 19 -33.91 -3.26 37.05
N ALA A 20 -33.68 -4.43 36.43
CA ALA A 20 -34.44 -5.64 36.70
C ALA A 20 -33.49 -6.85 36.76
N VAL A 21 -33.21 -7.25 38.01
CA VAL A 21 -32.61 -8.52 38.40
C VAL A 21 -33.67 -9.61 38.24
N LEU A 22 -33.37 -10.71 37.56
CA LEU A 22 -34.16 -11.93 37.69
C LEU A 22 -33.23 -13.14 37.84
N ALA A 23 -33.36 -13.78 39.00
CA ALA A 23 -32.74 -15.03 39.37
C ALA A 23 -33.35 -16.20 38.59
N VAL A 24 -32.53 -17.20 38.24
CA VAL A 24 -33.03 -18.53 37.83
C VAL A 24 -32.28 -19.60 38.63
N LEU A 25 -33.10 -20.44 39.26
CA LEU A 25 -32.76 -21.50 40.20
C LEU A 25 -32.00 -22.67 39.57
N ALA A 26 -31.18 -23.30 40.41
CA ALA A 26 -30.64 -24.64 40.23
C ALA A 26 -31.73 -25.72 40.35
N VAL A 27 -31.65 -26.74 39.49
CA VAL A 27 -32.30 -28.04 39.69
C VAL A 27 -31.29 -29.15 39.36
N LEU A 28 -30.95 -29.95 40.37
CA LEU A 28 -30.32 -31.26 40.24
C LEU A 28 -31.41 -32.34 40.14
N ALA A 29 -31.25 -33.33 39.24
CA ALA A 29 -31.17 -34.76 39.57
C ALA A 29 -31.21 -35.64 38.31
N ALA A 30 -30.57 -36.80 38.42
CA ALA A 30 -30.09 -37.72 37.38
C ALA A 30 -31.14 -38.68 36.79
N LEU A 31 -30.84 -39.26 35.61
CA LEU A 31 -30.52 -40.70 35.40
C LEU A 31 -30.65 -41.14 33.92
N SER A 32 -29.88 -42.18 33.58
CA SER A 32 -29.85 -42.98 32.33
C SER A 32 -28.90 -42.40 31.25
N GLY A 33 -27.76 -43.01 30.92
CA GLY A 33 -27.49 -44.44 30.76
C GLY A 33 -27.56 -44.79 29.28
N CYS A 34 -26.45 -44.64 28.55
CA CYS A 34 -26.25 -45.24 27.23
C CYS A 34 -24.77 -45.60 27.05
N ALA A 35 -24.58 -46.83 26.57
CA ALA A 35 -23.33 -47.54 26.48
C ALA A 35 -22.33 -46.88 25.51
N SER A 36 -21.06 -46.86 25.93
CA SER A 36 -19.90 -46.47 25.13
C SER A 36 -19.46 -47.63 24.23
N SER A 37 -19.57 -47.46 22.91
CA SER A 37 -18.84 -48.27 21.94
C SER A 37 -17.44 -47.68 21.72
N PRO A 38 -16.37 -48.48 21.64
CA PRO A 38 -15.04 -47.97 21.34
C PRO A 38 -14.96 -47.56 19.87
N VAL A 39 -14.77 -46.26 19.62
CA VAL A 39 -14.42 -45.73 18.30
C VAL A 39 -12.93 -46.04 18.06
N PRO A 40 -12.56 -46.70 16.94
CA PRO A 40 -11.16 -46.93 16.63
C PRO A 40 -10.47 -45.59 16.34
N ALA A 41 -9.37 -45.33 17.04
CA ALA A 41 -8.53 -44.17 16.82
C ALA A 41 -8.01 -44.17 15.38
N ALA A 42 -8.39 -43.14 14.61
CA ALA A 42 -7.75 -42.84 13.35
C ALA A 42 -6.28 -42.47 13.58
N PRO A 43 -5.36 -42.85 12.68
CA PRO A 43 -3.94 -42.48 12.80
C PRO A 43 -3.81 -40.96 12.75
N GLY A 44 -3.15 -40.40 13.75
CA GLY A 44 -2.89 -38.97 13.87
C GLY A 44 -2.07 -38.46 12.68
N GLY A 45 -2.70 -37.61 11.88
CA GLY A 45 -1.99 -36.66 11.03
C GLY A 45 -1.27 -35.67 11.93
N SER A 46 0.04 -35.62 11.82
CA SER A 46 0.90 -34.62 12.46
C SER A 46 0.73 -33.28 11.75
N ASP A 47 -0.33 -32.54 12.08
CA ASP A 47 -0.39 -31.10 11.80
C ASP A 47 0.37 -30.37 12.91
N SER A 48 1.70 -30.45 12.86
CA SER A 48 2.58 -29.59 13.64
C SER A 48 2.84 -28.30 12.87
N ALA A 49 1.82 -27.48 12.68
CA ALA A 49 2.02 -26.07 12.40
C ALA A 49 2.08 -25.34 13.75
N GLY A 50 3.28 -24.83 14.10
CA GLY A 50 3.39 -23.86 15.20
C GLY A 50 2.53 -22.62 14.90
N PRO A 51 2.32 -21.71 15.88
CA PRO A 51 1.54 -20.50 15.64
C PRO A 51 2.10 -19.72 14.45
N ASP A 52 1.22 -19.28 13.54
CA ASP A 52 1.57 -18.46 12.37
C ASP A 52 2.42 -17.26 12.81
N ARG A 53 3.65 -17.18 12.30
CA ARG A 53 4.55 -16.04 12.51
C ARG A 53 4.17 -14.95 11.52
N VAL A 54 3.34 -14.02 11.97
CA VAL A 54 2.84 -12.92 11.13
C VAL A 54 3.89 -11.81 11.05
N VAL A 55 4.30 -11.45 9.83
CA VAL A 55 5.18 -10.31 9.52
C VAL A 55 4.32 -9.19 8.93
N ARG A 56 4.21 -8.08 9.63
CA ARG A 56 3.46 -6.89 9.19
C ARG A 56 4.35 -5.99 8.36
N VAL A 57 3.96 -5.77 7.11
CA VAL A 57 4.74 -5.01 6.14
C VAL A 57 4.01 -3.73 5.78
N ALA A 58 4.67 -2.58 5.98
CA ALA A 58 4.26 -1.32 5.37
C ALA A 58 4.97 -1.18 4.02
N ALA A 59 4.22 -1.13 2.92
CA ALA A 59 4.79 -1.12 1.57
C ALA A 59 4.29 0.04 0.71
N ALA A 60 5.21 0.67 -0.02
CA ALA A 60 4.86 1.66 -1.03
C ALA A 60 3.87 1.08 -2.04
N ALA A 61 2.86 1.87 -2.40
CA ALA A 61 1.74 1.40 -3.20
C ALA A 61 2.12 0.97 -4.63
N ASP A 62 3.24 1.45 -5.20
CA ASP A 62 3.74 0.99 -6.50
C ASP A 62 4.20 -0.47 -6.46
N LEU A 63 4.60 -0.98 -5.30
CA LEU A 63 5.10 -2.34 -5.14
C LEU A 63 3.95 -3.36 -5.05
N LYS A 64 2.69 -2.92 -4.92
CA LYS A 64 1.56 -3.76 -4.50
C LYS A 64 1.53 -5.15 -5.15
N PHE A 65 1.41 -5.20 -6.47
CA PHE A 65 1.21 -6.47 -7.18
C PHE A 65 2.48 -7.34 -7.19
N ALA A 66 3.66 -6.71 -7.28
CA ALA A 66 4.92 -7.42 -7.15
C ALA A 66 5.11 -8.00 -5.74
N LEU A 67 4.71 -7.25 -4.70
CA LEU A 67 4.79 -7.74 -3.33
C LEU A 67 3.77 -8.84 -3.07
N ASP A 68 2.55 -8.74 -3.61
CA ASP A 68 1.55 -9.82 -3.48
C ASP A 68 2.12 -11.15 -4.02
N ASP A 69 2.78 -11.15 -5.18
CA ASP A 69 3.45 -12.34 -5.73
C ASP A 69 4.67 -12.79 -4.89
N ILE A 70 5.42 -11.86 -4.31
CA ILE A 70 6.53 -12.16 -3.39
C ILE A 70 6.01 -12.75 -2.07
N ILE A 71 4.86 -12.29 -1.58
CA ILE A 71 4.20 -12.82 -0.39
C ILE A 71 3.82 -14.28 -0.64
N ASP A 72 3.17 -14.57 -1.77
CA ASP A 72 2.85 -15.94 -2.16
C ASP A 72 4.10 -16.82 -2.21
N LEU A 73 5.22 -16.29 -2.74
CA LEU A 73 6.50 -16.97 -2.75
C LEU A 73 7.05 -17.22 -1.33
N VAL A 74 7.01 -16.22 -0.45
CA VAL A 74 7.46 -16.35 0.95
C VAL A 74 6.66 -17.42 1.67
N GLU A 75 5.33 -17.34 1.64
CA GLU A 75 4.44 -18.24 2.37
C GLU A 75 4.55 -19.68 1.84
N LYS A 76 4.73 -19.86 0.52
CA LYS A 76 4.94 -21.17 -0.09
C LYS A 76 6.29 -21.80 0.28
N THR A 77 7.35 -21.00 0.38
CA THR A 77 8.71 -21.50 0.62
C THR A 77 9.08 -21.57 2.10
N ASN A 78 8.33 -20.89 2.97
CA ASN A 78 8.56 -20.84 4.40
C ASN A 78 7.26 -21.13 5.18
N PRO A 79 6.83 -22.41 5.23
CA PRO A 79 5.63 -22.78 5.96
C PRO A 79 5.63 -22.24 7.40
N GLY A 80 4.53 -21.60 7.80
CA GLY A 80 4.36 -20.98 9.11
C GLY A 80 4.89 -19.55 9.23
N ILE A 81 5.30 -18.91 8.13
CA ILE A 81 5.39 -17.45 8.01
C ILE A 81 4.16 -16.97 7.25
N ARG A 82 3.49 -15.95 7.76
CA ARG A 82 2.42 -15.23 7.04
C ARG A 82 2.79 -13.76 6.92
N VAL A 83 2.49 -13.15 5.78
CA VAL A 83 2.82 -11.74 5.54
C VAL A 83 1.54 -10.93 5.45
N ASP A 84 1.41 -9.93 6.33
CA ASP A 84 0.29 -9.00 6.34
C ASP A 84 0.76 -7.64 5.83
N ALA A 85 0.48 -7.36 4.55
CA ALA A 85 0.93 -6.15 3.89
C ALA A 85 -0.14 -5.05 3.87
N THR A 86 0.27 -3.85 4.28
CA THR A 86 -0.50 -2.61 4.14
C THR A 86 0.17 -1.72 3.09
N TYR A 87 -0.61 -1.26 2.12
CA TYR A 87 -0.13 -0.46 0.99
C TYR A 87 -0.50 1.01 1.13
N GLY A 88 0.41 1.91 0.74
CA GLY A 88 0.22 3.35 0.95
C GLY A 88 1.38 4.21 0.46
N SER A 89 1.36 5.49 0.82
CA SER A 89 2.45 6.41 0.50
C SER A 89 3.64 6.18 1.44
N SER A 90 4.87 6.19 0.91
CA SER A 90 6.05 5.97 1.74
C SER A 90 6.27 7.04 2.80
N GLY A 91 5.99 8.32 2.51
CA GLY A 91 6.10 9.40 3.49
C GLY A 91 5.05 9.27 4.61
N THR A 92 3.84 8.79 4.28
CA THR A 92 2.80 8.49 5.26
C THR A 92 3.27 7.36 6.20
N PHE A 93 3.85 6.28 5.66
CA PHE A 93 4.38 5.19 6.48
C PHE A 93 5.59 5.59 7.33
N LEU A 94 6.51 6.39 6.80
CA LEU A 94 7.59 6.96 7.61
C LEU A 94 7.04 7.66 8.84
N THR A 95 6.01 8.50 8.65
CA THR A 95 5.35 9.22 9.75
C THR A 95 4.69 8.27 10.74
N GLN A 96 3.96 7.26 10.24
CA GLN A 96 3.30 6.26 11.10
C GLN A 96 4.30 5.45 11.92
N ILE A 97 5.37 4.94 11.29
CA ILE A 97 6.42 4.16 11.96
C ILE A 97 7.15 5.02 13.00
N SER A 98 7.48 6.28 12.65
CA SER A 98 8.09 7.23 13.58
C SER A 98 7.21 7.50 14.81
N ASN A 99 5.89 7.38 14.65
CA ASN A 99 4.90 7.50 15.72
C ASN A 99 4.57 6.17 16.41
N GLY A 100 5.32 5.10 16.15
CA GLY A 100 5.18 3.81 16.82
C GLY A 100 4.16 2.85 16.20
N ALA A 101 3.77 3.04 14.94
CA ALA A 101 2.99 2.04 14.23
C ALA A 101 3.76 0.69 14.20
N PRO A 102 3.12 -0.42 14.57
CA PRO A 102 3.83 -1.66 14.87
C PRO A 102 4.05 -2.47 13.58
N PHE A 103 4.84 -1.96 12.65
CA PHE A 103 5.29 -2.71 11.49
C PHE A 103 6.59 -3.46 11.79
N ASP A 104 6.81 -4.58 11.11
CA ASP A 104 8.01 -5.40 11.24
C ASP A 104 8.99 -5.12 10.07
N VAL A 105 8.45 -4.82 8.87
CA VAL A 105 9.23 -4.42 7.69
C VAL A 105 8.61 -3.18 7.06
N PHE A 106 9.47 -2.24 6.63
CA PHE A 106 9.07 -1.10 5.80
C PHE A 106 9.72 -1.20 4.43
N LEU A 107 8.93 -1.10 3.36
CA LEU A 107 9.37 -1.09 1.96
C LEU A 107 8.96 0.23 1.32
N SER A 108 9.92 1.02 0.87
CA SER A 108 9.72 2.38 0.41
C SER A 108 10.14 2.60 -1.03
N ALA A 109 9.37 3.42 -1.76
CA ALA A 109 9.69 3.91 -3.08
C ALA A 109 10.79 5.00 -3.12
N ASP A 110 11.33 5.37 -1.95
CA ASP A 110 12.45 6.29 -1.80
C ASP A 110 13.34 5.80 -0.64
N VAL A 111 14.54 5.35 -0.96
CA VAL A 111 15.50 4.78 0.00
C VAL A 111 15.87 5.75 1.14
N SER A 112 15.67 7.06 0.95
CA SER A 112 15.93 8.04 2.00
C SER A 112 14.97 7.92 3.19
N TYR A 113 13.76 7.36 3.02
CA TYR A 113 12.83 7.18 4.13
C TYR A 113 13.25 6.03 5.08
N PRO A 114 13.60 4.82 4.60
CA PRO A 114 14.24 3.81 5.44
C PRO A 114 15.55 4.29 6.09
N GLN A 115 16.36 5.10 5.39
CA GLN A 115 17.58 5.69 5.96
C GLN A 115 17.27 6.60 7.16
N GLN A 116 16.23 7.44 7.07
CA GLN A 116 15.78 8.28 8.19
C GLN A 116 15.36 7.45 9.42
N LEU A 117 14.74 6.28 9.22
CA LEU A 117 14.39 5.39 10.33
C LEU A 117 15.63 4.79 11.02
N VAL A 118 16.68 4.50 10.24
CA VAL A 118 17.98 4.08 10.79
C VAL A 118 18.62 5.23 11.58
N GLU A 119 18.61 6.45 11.04
CA GLU A 119 19.14 7.64 11.72
C GLU A 119 18.38 7.95 13.02
N ALA A 120 17.07 7.70 13.05
CA ALA A 120 16.22 7.83 14.23
C ALA A 120 16.37 6.69 15.25
N GLY A 121 17.20 5.67 14.97
CA GLY A 121 17.39 4.50 15.84
C GLY A 121 16.20 3.54 15.88
N LEU A 122 15.30 3.63 14.91
CA LEU A 122 14.13 2.73 14.76
C LEU A 122 14.45 1.47 13.94
N ALA A 123 15.65 1.40 13.38
CA ALA A 123 16.21 0.23 12.72
C ALA A 123 17.74 0.25 12.76
N GLU A 124 18.36 -0.91 12.65
CA GLU A 124 19.81 -1.04 12.53
C GLU A 124 20.28 -0.80 11.09
N LYS A 125 21.47 -0.23 10.90
CA LYS A 125 22.04 -0.03 9.56
C LYS A 125 22.21 -1.33 8.76
N ALA A 126 22.48 -2.44 9.46
CA ALA A 126 22.61 -3.76 8.85
C ALA A 126 21.27 -4.32 8.30
N ASP A 127 20.15 -3.69 8.66
CA ASP A 127 18.81 -4.08 8.24
C ASP A 127 18.26 -3.24 7.10
N LEU A 128 18.96 -2.19 6.69
CA LEU A 128 18.64 -1.40 5.51
C LEU A 128 19.12 -2.11 4.24
N PHE A 129 18.25 -2.20 3.23
CA PHE A 129 18.58 -2.83 1.95
C PHE A 129 17.92 -2.09 0.77
N PRO A 130 18.66 -1.77 -0.30
CA PRO A 130 18.05 -1.39 -1.57
C PRO A 130 17.45 -2.64 -2.24
N TYR A 131 16.31 -2.50 -2.92
CA TYR A 131 15.68 -3.65 -3.60
C TYR A 131 15.33 -3.40 -5.06
N ALA A 132 15.09 -2.15 -5.48
CA ALA A 132 14.71 -1.83 -6.84
C ALA A 132 14.95 -0.36 -7.18
N VAL A 133 14.79 -0.03 -8.45
CA VAL A 133 14.61 1.33 -8.96
C VAL A 133 13.32 1.34 -9.78
N GLY A 134 12.39 2.21 -9.40
CA GLY A 134 11.10 2.38 -10.03
C GLY A 134 11.17 3.08 -11.40
N ARG A 135 10.05 3.04 -12.13
CA ARG A 135 9.86 3.71 -13.42
C ARG A 135 8.54 4.47 -13.46
N LEU A 136 8.58 5.65 -14.07
CA LEU A 136 7.45 6.56 -14.21
C LEU A 136 6.91 6.50 -15.64
N VAL A 137 5.59 6.41 -15.80
CA VAL A 137 4.93 6.38 -17.10
C VAL A 137 3.88 7.48 -17.21
N LEU A 138 3.70 8.01 -18.42
CA LEU A 138 2.49 8.73 -18.80
C LEU A 138 1.49 7.70 -19.32
N TRP A 139 0.31 7.65 -18.71
CA TRP A 139 -0.74 6.68 -19.00
C TRP A 139 -2.05 7.37 -19.33
N VAL A 140 -2.74 6.87 -20.35
CA VAL A 140 -4.08 7.32 -20.76
C VAL A 140 -5.01 6.11 -20.91
N PRO A 141 -6.34 6.27 -20.70
CA PRO A 141 -7.31 5.22 -20.97
C PRO A 141 -7.25 4.74 -22.43
N GLU A 142 -7.56 3.47 -22.70
CA GLU A 142 -7.42 2.87 -24.04
C GLU A 142 -8.13 3.68 -25.14
N GLY A 143 -9.37 4.10 -24.87
CA GLY A 143 -10.20 4.89 -25.78
C GLY A 143 -9.90 6.40 -25.82
N SER A 144 -8.84 6.86 -25.17
CA SER A 144 -8.46 8.28 -25.16
C SER A 144 -8.08 8.76 -26.56
N ALA A 145 -8.43 10.01 -26.89
CA ALA A 145 -7.95 10.68 -28.11
C ALA A 145 -6.49 11.15 -28.00
N LEU A 146 -5.91 11.13 -26.80
CA LEU A 146 -4.52 11.47 -26.55
C LEU A 146 -3.60 10.34 -26.99
N ASP A 147 -2.44 10.64 -27.54
CA ASP A 147 -1.37 9.65 -27.72
C ASP A 147 -0.27 9.88 -26.68
N PRO A 148 -0.06 8.96 -25.72
CA PRO A 148 1.01 9.12 -24.74
C PRO A 148 2.40 9.21 -25.40
N ALA A 149 2.59 8.68 -26.62
CA ALA A 149 3.86 8.77 -27.34
C ALA A 149 4.26 10.22 -27.70
N ASP A 150 3.31 11.14 -27.73
CA ASP A 150 3.56 12.58 -27.95
C ASP A 150 4.12 13.29 -26.69
N GLY A 151 4.25 12.55 -25.58
CA GLY A 151 4.89 13.01 -24.35
C GLY A 151 4.01 13.94 -23.49
N LEU A 152 4.62 14.54 -22.46
CA LEU A 152 3.88 15.29 -21.44
C LEU A 152 3.18 16.55 -21.98
N GLY A 153 3.56 17.05 -23.16
CA GLY A 153 2.91 18.21 -23.78
C GLY A 153 1.42 18.01 -24.04
N ILE A 154 0.97 16.77 -24.26
CA ILE A 154 -0.44 16.47 -24.49
C ILE A 154 -1.34 16.86 -23.31
N LEU A 155 -0.79 16.89 -22.10
CA LEU A 155 -1.52 17.22 -20.87
C LEU A 155 -1.94 18.70 -20.81
N ALA A 156 -1.25 19.57 -21.55
CA ALA A 156 -1.61 20.98 -21.66
C ALA A 156 -2.81 21.22 -22.58
N SER A 157 -3.19 20.23 -23.40
CA SER A 157 -4.27 20.37 -24.39
C SER A 157 -5.59 20.84 -23.77
N PRO A 158 -6.39 21.67 -24.47
CA PRO A 158 -7.66 22.19 -23.93
C PRO A 158 -8.70 21.12 -23.59
N GLY A 159 -8.64 19.95 -24.24
CA GLY A 159 -9.52 18.82 -23.96
C GLY A 159 -9.14 18.02 -22.71
N VAL A 160 -7.96 18.26 -22.13
CA VAL A 160 -7.52 17.62 -20.88
C VAL A 160 -7.94 18.48 -19.71
N THR A 161 -8.73 17.91 -18.81
CA THR A 161 -9.33 18.57 -17.65
C THR A 161 -8.85 18.01 -16.33
N ALA A 162 -8.48 16.73 -16.28
CA ALA A 162 -8.02 16.05 -15.09
C ALA A 162 -6.77 15.19 -15.38
N VAL A 163 -5.69 15.44 -14.64
CA VAL A 163 -4.42 14.69 -14.73
C VAL A 163 -4.10 14.11 -13.36
N ALA A 164 -4.14 12.79 -13.24
CA ALA A 164 -3.89 12.11 -11.97
C ALA A 164 -2.39 11.99 -11.68
N ILE A 165 -1.97 12.41 -10.48
CA ILE A 165 -0.65 12.11 -9.91
C ILE A 165 -0.81 11.70 -8.45
N ALA A 166 0.17 11.00 -7.89
CA ALA A 166 0.23 10.83 -6.44
C ALA A 166 0.54 12.18 -5.75
N ASN A 167 0.09 12.38 -4.52
CA ASN A 167 0.34 13.61 -3.79
C ASN A 167 1.86 13.80 -3.55
N PRO A 168 2.50 14.84 -4.14
CA PRO A 168 3.94 15.05 -4.02
C PRO A 168 4.41 15.38 -2.61
N GLU A 169 3.51 15.75 -1.69
CA GLU A 169 3.90 16.05 -0.30
C GLU A 169 4.46 14.83 0.42
N HIS A 170 3.98 13.62 0.09
CA HIS A 170 4.36 12.40 0.80
C HIS A 170 4.65 11.19 -0.10
N ALA A 171 4.19 11.18 -1.36
CA ALA A 171 4.43 10.08 -2.29
C ALA A 171 5.64 10.35 -3.22
N PRO A 172 6.68 9.49 -3.23
CA PRO A 172 7.84 9.63 -4.13
C PRO A 172 7.47 9.75 -5.61
N TYR A 173 6.52 8.95 -6.08
CA TYR A 173 6.01 9.01 -7.45
C TYR A 173 5.32 10.35 -7.79
N GLY A 174 4.71 11.00 -6.79
CA GLY A 174 4.14 12.35 -6.95
C GLY A 174 5.23 13.40 -7.14
N LYS A 175 6.28 13.34 -6.32
CA LYS A 175 7.47 14.22 -6.46
C LYS A 175 8.13 14.05 -7.83
N ALA A 176 8.29 12.80 -8.27
CA ALA A 176 8.85 12.49 -9.59
C ALA A 176 7.96 12.99 -10.74
N ALA A 177 6.63 12.85 -10.63
CA ALA A 177 5.70 13.38 -11.62
C ALA A 177 5.78 14.92 -11.74
N VAL A 178 5.85 15.62 -10.61
CA VAL A 178 6.05 17.08 -10.60
C VAL A 178 7.38 17.45 -11.25
N ALA A 179 8.47 16.76 -10.92
CA ALA A 179 9.77 17.01 -11.51
C ALA A 179 9.76 16.79 -13.04
N ALA A 180 9.12 15.72 -13.51
CA ALA A 180 8.97 15.44 -14.95
C ALA A 180 8.18 16.52 -15.69
N LEU A 181 7.10 17.01 -15.08
CA LEU A 181 6.32 18.13 -15.63
C LEU A 181 7.12 19.43 -15.67
N GLN A 182 7.95 19.69 -14.65
CA GLN A 182 8.81 20.87 -14.60
C GLN A 182 9.91 20.81 -15.67
N GLU A 183 10.60 19.67 -15.80
CA GLU A 183 11.62 19.45 -16.82
C GLU A 183 11.03 19.61 -18.24
N ALA A 184 9.81 19.11 -18.46
CA ALA A 184 9.11 19.25 -19.74
C ALA A 184 8.54 20.66 -20.00
N GLY A 185 8.68 21.60 -19.06
CA GLY A 185 8.10 22.94 -19.13
C GLY A 185 6.56 22.95 -19.16
N GLN A 186 5.91 21.88 -18.69
CA GLN A 186 4.46 21.71 -18.73
C GLN A 186 3.79 21.98 -17.38
N TYR A 187 4.56 22.09 -16.30
CA TYR A 187 4.02 22.17 -14.95
C TYR A 187 2.98 23.30 -14.78
N ASP A 188 3.27 24.52 -15.22
CA ASP A 188 2.35 25.65 -15.03
C ASP A 188 1.01 25.47 -15.77
N ALA A 189 1.02 24.82 -16.95
CA ALA A 189 -0.18 24.54 -17.73
C ALA A 189 -0.99 23.36 -17.18
N VAL A 190 -0.33 22.40 -16.53
CA VAL A 190 -0.92 21.15 -16.03
C VAL A 190 -1.33 21.25 -14.57
N SER A 191 -0.62 22.04 -13.76
CA SER A 191 -0.83 22.19 -12.31
C SER A 191 -2.29 22.47 -11.92
N PRO A 192 -3.03 23.37 -12.62
CA PRO A 192 -4.45 23.60 -12.33
C PRO A 192 -5.39 22.42 -12.63
N LYS A 193 -4.90 21.42 -13.37
CA LYS A 193 -5.65 20.22 -13.79
C LYS A 193 -5.32 18.99 -12.94
N LEU A 194 -4.39 19.12 -11.99
CA LEU A 194 -3.91 17.98 -11.21
C LEU A 194 -5.00 17.47 -10.26
N VAL A 195 -5.20 16.15 -10.30
CA VAL A 195 -6.00 15.41 -9.33
C VAL A 195 -5.04 14.56 -8.50
N LEU A 196 -4.97 14.84 -7.20
CA LEU A 196 -4.02 14.20 -6.31
C LEU A 196 -4.62 12.94 -5.67
N GLY A 197 -4.03 11.78 -5.97
CA GLY A 197 -4.26 10.56 -5.18
C GLY A 197 -3.35 10.54 -3.95
N GLU A 198 -3.80 9.96 -2.84
CA GLU A 198 -3.00 9.74 -1.63
C GLU A 198 -1.70 8.97 -1.93
N ASN A 199 -1.74 8.10 -2.93
CA ASN A 199 -0.57 7.37 -3.40
C ASN A 199 -0.72 7.06 -4.89
N VAL A 200 0.32 6.46 -5.47
CA VAL A 200 0.37 6.19 -6.91
C VAL A 200 -0.62 5.12 -7.37
N ALA A 201 -1.04 4.20 -6.49
CA ALA A 201 -2.11 3.25 -6.81
C ALA A 201 -3.46 3.97 -6.92
N GLN A 202 -3.75 4.92 -6.03
CA GLN A 202 -4.96 5.73 -6.14
C GLN A 202 -4.94 6.66 -7.37
N ALA A 203 -3.77 7.22 -7.71
CA ALA A 203 -3.64 7.98 -8.96
C ALA A 203 -3.92 7.11 -10.19
N ALA A 204 -3.43 5.87 -10.20
CA ALA A 204 -3.75 4.89 -11.25
C ALA A 204 -5.25 4.53 -11.28
N GLU A 205 -5.90 4.39 -10.12
CA GLU A 205 -7.34 4.17 -10.02
C GLU A 205 -8.16 5.31 -10.64
N PHE A 206 -7.72 6.57 -10.49
CA PHE A 206 -8.41 7.70 -11.13
C PHE A 206 -8.33 7.62 -12.66
N VAL A 207 -7.21 7.16 -13.23
CA VAL A 207 -7.08 6.95 -14.68
C VAL A 207 -7.92 5.77 -15.13
N SER A 208 -7.83 4.62 -14.46
CA SER A 208 -8.53 3.39 -14.88
C SER A 208 -10.05 3.50 -14.79
N SER A 209 -10.56 4.29 -13.83
CA SER A 209 -12.00 4.54 -13.68
C SER A 209 -12.53 5.66 -14.59
N GLY A 210 -11.65 6.35 -15.32
CA GLY A 210 -12.02 7.50 -16.17
C GLY A 210 -12.31 8.79 -15.40
N ASN A 211 -12.00 8.82 -14.10
CA ASN A 211 -12.07 10.04 -13.28
C ASN A 211 -10.93 11.03 -13.61
N ALA A 212 -9.89 10.58 -14.31
CA ALA A 212 -8.85 11.41 -14.89
C ALA A 212 -8.61 11.05 -16.37
N ASP A 213 -8.33 12.06 -17.19
CA ASP A 213 -8.11 11.91 -18.65
C ASP A 213 -6.75 11.26 -18.95
N ALA A 214 -5.80 11.45 -18.06
CA ALA A 214 -4.45 10.91 -18.10
C ALA A 214 -3.88 10.83 -16.68
N GLY A 215 -2.76 10.12 -16.50
CA GLY A 215 -2.01 10.17 -15.26
C GLY A 215 -0.53 9.89 -15.44
N ILE A 216 0.25 10.34 -14.46
CA ILE A 216 1.68 10.04 -14.36
C ILE A 216 1.85 9.08 -13.18
N VAL A 217 2.07 7.80 -13.49
CA VAL A 217 1.94 6.69 -12.53
C VAL A 217 3.15 5.74 -12.60
N ALA A 218 3.16 4.71 -11.76
CA ALA A 218 4.21 3.71 -11.73
C ALA A 218 4.04 2.67 -12.87
N LEU A 219 5.15 2.34 -13.54
CA LEU A 219 5.18 1.27 -14.55
C LEU A 219 4.68 -0.08 -13.99
N SER A 220 5.04 -0.37 -12.74
CA SER A 220 4.65 -1.59 -12.04
C SER A 220 3.15 -1.78 -11.91
N LEU A 221 2.39 -0.69 -11.82
CA LEU A 221 0.93 -0.76 -11.76
C LEU A 221 0.35 -1.04 -13.14
N VAL A 222 0.80 -0.36 -14.19
CA VAL A 222 0.24 -0.56 -15.55
C VAL A 222 0.63 -1.90 -16.18
N LEU A 223 1.69 -2.55 -15.68
CA LEU A 223 2.07 -3.91 -16.07
C LEU A 223 1.34 -5.01 -15.29
N SER A 224 0.65 -4.68 -14.21
CA SER A 224 -0.07 -5.65 -13.37
C SER A 224 -1.30 -6.24 -14.07
N ASP A 225 -1.67 -7.47 -13.70
CA ASP A 225 -2.83 -8.16 -14.29
C ASP A 225 -4.12 -7.33 -14.30
N PRO A 226 -4.48 -6.57 -13.24
CA PRO A 226 -5.70 -5.76 -13.26
C PRO A 226 -5.69 -4.57 -14.23
N LEU A 227 -4.51 -4.05 -14.59
CA LEU A 227 -4.38 -2.81 -15.39
C LEU A 227 -3.71 -3.02 -16.75
N LYS A 228 -3.10 -4.18 -16.98
CA LYS A 228 -2.43 -4.50 -18.24
C LYS A 228 -3.44 -4.51 -19.38
N GLY A 229 -3.22 -3.62 -20.35
CA GLY A 229 -4.11 -3.45 -21.51
C GLY A 229 -5.38 -2.64 -21.22
N VAL A 230 -5.55 -2.05 -20.02
CA VAL A 230 -6.64 -1.11 -19.72
C VAL A 230 -6.41 0.26 -20.35
N GLY A 231 -5.16 0.58 -20.67
CA GLY A 231 -4.85 1.78 -21.43
C GLY A 231 -3.46 1.78 -22.02
N ARG A 232 -3.13 2.88 -22.68
CA ARG A 232 -1.88 3.08 -23.43
C ARG A 232 -0.94 3.95 -22.62
N TRP A 233 0.33 3.60 -22.59
CA TRP A 233 1.33 4.32 -21.81
C TRP A 233 2.66 4.45 -22.56
N VAL A 234 3.45 5.44 -22.15
CA VAL A 234 4.87 5.57 -22.50
C VAL A 234 5.68 5.77 -21.24
N GLU A 235 6.86 5.15 -21.16
CA GLU A 235 7.82 5.43 -20.10
C GLU A 235 8.38 6.85 -20.27
N LEU A 236 8.44 7.60 -19.18
CA LEU A 236 9.03 8.93 -19.18
C LEU A 236 10.57 8.82 -19.15
N PRO A 237 11.30 9.68 -19.86
CA PRO A 237 12.76 9.63 -19.90
C PRO A 237 13.38 9.67 -18.50
N LEU A 238 14.34 8.79 -18.20
CA LEU A 238 14.97 8.70 -16.87
C LEU A 238 15.65 10.00 -16.42
N ALA A 239 16.08 10.84 -17.36
CA ALA A 239 16.69 12.14 -17.06
C ALA A 239 15.66 13.21 -16.66
N SER A 240 14.35 12.95 -16.82
CA SER A 240 13.30 13.94 -16.58
C SER A 240 12.83 14.02 -15.12
N TYR A 241 13.25 13.10 -14.26
CA TYR A 241 12.88 13.09 -12.84
C TYR A 241 13.99 12.47 -11.99
N PRO A 242 14.04 12.74 -10.68
CA PRO A 242 14.95 12.07 -9.77
C PRO A 242 14.80 10.54 -9.82
N ARG A 243 15.92 9.81 -9.77
CA ARG A 243 15.88 8.35 -9.74
C ARG A 243 15.03 7.86 -8.56
N LEU A 244 14.09 6.97 -8.86
CA LEU A 244 13.21 6.35 -7.87
C LEU A 244 13.91 5.14 -7.22
N ASP A 245 15.04 5.39 -6.56
CA ASP A 245 15.80 4.35 -5.86
C ASP A 245 15.00 3.88 -4.64
N GLN A 246 14.61 2.60 -4.64
CA GLN A 246 13.72 2.00 -3.65
C GLN A 246 14.50 1.14 -2.66
N GLY A 247 14.07 1.19 -1.39
CA GLY A 247 14.72 0.46 -0.32
C GLY A 247 13.77 0.05 0.77
N GLY A 248 14.18 -0.95 1.54
CA GLY A 248 13.45 -1.45 2.68
C GLY A 248 14.33 -1.51 3.92
N VAL A 249 13.67 -1.69 5.06
CA VAL A 249 14.34 -1.91 6.34
C VAL A 249 13.53 -2.85 7.23
N VAL A 250 14.21 -3.76 7.92
CA VAL A 250 13.62 -4.52 9.03
C VAL A 250 13.66 -3.65 10.28
N LEU A 251 12.51 -3.42 10.90
CA LEU A 251 12.37 -2.48 12.01
C LEU A 251 12.81 -3.10 13.33
N SER A 252 13.39 -2.30 14.22
CA SER A 252 13.80 -2.75 15.57
C SER A 252 12.61 -3.23 16.42
N ALA A 253 11.40 -2.78 16.10
CA ALA A 253 10.15 -3.18 16.75
C ALA A 253 9.57 -4.51 16.23
N ALA A 254 10.22 -5.15 15.25
CA ALA A 254 9.76 -6.39 14.66
C ALA A 254 9.55 -7.48 15.72
N GLN A 255 8.37 -8.10 15.74
CA GLN A 255 8.03 -9.13 16.74
C GLN A 255 8.80 -10.43 16.50
N ASP A 256 9.02 -10.76 15.23
CA ASP A 256 9.90 -11.85 14.80
C ASP A 256 10.90 -11.32 13.76
N PRO A 257 12.06 -10.79 14.21
CA PRO A 257 13.08 -10.28 13.31
C PRO A 257 13.63 -11.34 12.36
N ALA A 258 13.60 -12.63 12.72
CA ALA A 258 14.07 -13.69 11.84
C ALA A 258 13.10 -13.89 10.67
N ALA A 259 11.80 -13.95 10.94
CA ALA A 259 10.77 -14.03 9.89
C ALA A 259 10.78 -12.76 9.00
N ALA A 260 10.95 -11.58 9.58
CA ALA A 260 11.08 -10.33 8.83
C ALA A 260 12.30 -10.34 7.88
N ARG A 261 13.44 -10.85 8.34
CA ARG A 261 14.63 -11.05 7.49
C ARG A 261 14.38 -12.08 6.40
N THR A 262 13.60 -13.13 6.65
CA THR A 262 13.21 -14.09 5.62
C THR A 262 12.41 -13.44 4.49
N VAL A 263 11.49 -12.50 4.79
CA VAL A 263 10.77 -11.72 3.77
C VAL A 263 11.76 -10.92 2.92
N ARG A 264 12.68 -10.17 3.56
CA ARG A 264 13.75 -9.43 2.87
C ARG A 264 14.59 -10.37 1.98
N ASP A 265 15.09 -11.46 2.53
CA ASP A 265 16.02 -12.35 1.82
C ASP A 265 15.33 -13.04 0.64
N THR A 266 14.04 -13.37 0.76
CA THR A 266 13.24 -13.92 -0.35
C THR A 266 13.03 -12.89 -1.46
N MET A 267 12.69 -11.65 -1.10
CA MET A 267 12.54 -10.53 -2.03
C MET A 267 13.83 -10.23 -2.80
N LEU A 268 14.97 -10.25 -2.11
CA LEU A 268 16.30 -10.01 -2.70
C LEU A 268 16.88 -11.24 -3.43
N GLY A 269 16.28 -12.42 -3.24
CA GLY A 269 16.70 -13.65 -3.88
C GLY A 269 16.37 -13.69 -5.39
N PRO A 270 16.89 -14.70 -6.12
CA PRO A 270 16.68 -14.80 -7.57
C PRO A 270 15.21 -14.83 -8.00
N ALA A 271 14.34 -15.50 -7.24
CA ALA A 271 12.91 -15.57 -7.55
C ALA A 271 12.19 -14.24 -7.25
N GLY A 272 12.50 -13.58 -6.13
CA GLY A 272 11.92 -12.27 -5.80
C GLY A 272 12.36 -11.17 -6.77
N THR A 273 13.64 -11.13 -7.13
CA THR A 273 14.17 -10.18 -8.12
C THR A 273 13.62 -10.42 -9.53
N ALA A 274 13.34 -11.67 -9.90
CA ALA A 274 12.64 -11.98 -11.14
C ALA A 274 11.20 -11.45 -11.14
N ILE A 275 10.48 -11.57 -10.02
CA ILE A 275 9.14 -10.97 -9.86
C ILE A 275 9.22 -9.45 -10.01
N LEU A 276 10.11 -8.78 -9.27
CA LEU A 276 10.30 -7.33 -9.39
C LEU A 276 10.55 -6.90 -10.84
N THR A 277 11.43 -7.61 -11.55
CA THR A 277 11.74 -7.30 -12.96
C THR A 277 10.54 -7.51 -13.87
N ALA A 278 9.70 -8.52 -13.62
CA ALA A 278 8.47 -8.76 -14.39
C ALA A 278 7.46 -7.62 -14.27
N TYR A 279 7.44 -6.91 -13.14
CA TYR A 279 6.66 -5.69 -12.94
C TYR A 279 7.40 -4.41 -13.35
N GLY A 280 8.50 -4.50 -14.12
CA GLY A 280 9.16 -3.33 -14.69
C GLY A 280 10.03 -2.54 -13.70
N PHE A 281 10.32 -3.09 -12.52
CA PHE A 281 11.41 -2.58 -11.70
C PHE A 281 12.77 -2.93 -12.30
N THR A 282 13.77 -2.09 -12.06
CA THR A 282 15.18 -2.45 -12.32
C THR A 282 15.91 -2.70 -11.02
N LEU A 283 16.94 -3.55 -11.05
CA LEU A 283 17.68 -3.89 -9.83
C LEU A 283 18.70 -2.80 -9.47
N PRO A 284 19.01 -2.59 -8.18
CA PRO A 284 20.03 -1.63 -7.76
C PRO A 284 21.38 -1.93 -8.40
N GLY A 285 22.09 -0.88 -8.84
CA GLY A 285 23.42 -1.00 -9.44
C GLY A 285 23.46 -1.34 -10.93
N ASN A 286 22.30 -1.52 -11.58
CA ASN A 286 22.14 -1.61 -13.03
C ASN A 286 21.68 -0.29 -13.67
#